data_AF-A0AAP0GPB6-F1
#
_entry.id   AF-A0AAP0GPB6-F1
#
_cell.length_a   1.000
_cell.length_b   1.000
_cell.length_c   1.000
_cell.angle_alpha   90.00
_cell.angle_beta   90.00
_cell.angle_gamma   90.00
#
_symmetry.space_group_name_H-M   'P 1'
#
loop_
_entity.id
_entity.type
_entity.pdbx_description
1 polymer ?
#
loop_
_entity_poly.entity_id
_entity_poly.type
_entity_poly.pdbx_seq_one_letter_code
_entity_poly.pdbx_strand_id
1 'polypeptide(L)'
;MNVEKQPSNLIKPCIPTPPTLRHYKMSFIDELAPSMNVSAVLFFSVNHDHGPNFTTRLEQSLEKTLTRFYPLAGRYVDETHTIDCNDEGVEFTHAKVNIKMQDNILDTQENVKFVEHFLPSEIRDADPLLAVQATVFECGGVTLGVRAAHKIVDASTLCTFINEWAATNQEEINGHEFTGPGFMINSSSLFPGRSFSPIPLQPISDDDMSSKYIRKVFKFSETCNIENKIEGNYGWKY
;
A
#
# COMPACT_ATOMS: atom_id res chain seq x y z
N MET A 1 8.01 -17.28 11.94
CA MET A 1 7.40 -16.22 12.76
C MET A 1 5.89 -16.40 12.71
N ASN A 2 5.18 -16.35 13.84
CA ASN A 2 3.72 -16.47 13.85
C ASN A 2 3.09 -15.08 13.95
N VAL A 3 2.39 -14.63 12.90
CA VAL A 3 1.65 -13.36 12.88
C VAL A 3 0.17 -13.69 13.05
N GLU A 4 -0.38 -13.27 14.18
CA GLU A 4 -1.80 -13.48 14.51
C GLU A 4 -2.63 -12.37 13.88
N LYS A 5 -3.32 -12.69 12.78
CA LYS A 5 -4.22 -11.75 12.08
C LYS A 5 -5.63 -11.82 12.65
N GLN A 6 -6.21 -10.66 12.95
CA GLN A 6 -7.63 -10.52 13.24
C GLN A 6 -8.44 -10.51 11.93
N PRO A 7 -9.76 -10.74 11.98
CA PRO A 7 -10.62 -10.54 10.81
C PRO A 7 -10.45 -9.12 10.25
N SER A 8 -10.44 -9.00 8.92
CA SER A 8 -10.31 -7.72 8.26
C SER A 8 -11.63 -6.94 8.27
N ASN A 9 -11.51 -5.61 8.28
CA ASN A 9 -12.61 -4.66 8.14
C ASN A 9 -12.53 -3.99 6.75
N LEU A 10 -13.67 -3.56 6.21
CA LEU A 10 -13.72 -2.73 5.02
C LEU A 10 -13.89 -1.26 5.41
N ILE A 11 -12.81 -0.49 5.27
CA ILE A 11 -12.78 0.93 5.59
C ILE A 11 -13.26 1.74 4.39
N LYS A 12 -14.29 2.55 4.60
CA LYS A 12 -15.00 3.30 3.55
C LYS A 12 -14.64 4.78 3.61
N PRO A 13 -14.77 5.53 2.51
CA PRO A 13 -14.65 6.98 2.58
C PRO A 13 -15.72 7.55 3.53
N CYS A 14 -15.33 8.51 4.37
CA CYS A 14 -16.26 9.13 5.32
C CYS A 14 -17.31 10.02 4.63
N ILE A 15 -16.97 10.56 3.44
CA ILE A 15 -17.91 11.26 2.57
C ILE A 15 -18.20 10.36 1.36
N PRO A 16 -19.47 10.02 1.07
CA PRO A 16 -19.81 9.17 -0.06
C PRO A 16 -19.34 9.75 -1.40
N THR A 17 -18.88 8.88 -2.28
CA THR A 17 -18.50 9.25 -3.65
C THR A 17 -19.72 9.79 -4.40
N PRO A 18 -19.66 11.03 -4.94
CA PRO A 18 -20.76 11.58 -5.73
C PRO A 18 -21.10 10.70 -6.94
N PRO A 19 -22.37 10.58 -7.35
CA PRO A 19 -22.76 9.77 -8.52
C PRO A 19 -22.04 10.16 -9.82
N THR A 20 -21.65 11.43 -9.97
CA THR A 20 -20.88 11.92 -11.12
C THR A 20 -19.45 11.39 -11.18
N LEU A 21 -18.91 10.91 -10.06
CA LEU A 21 -17.57 10.32 -9.94
C LEU A 21 -17.61 8.79 -9.83
N ARG A 22 -18.80 8.18 -9.95
CA ARG A 22 -19.03 6.74 -9.75
C ARG A 22 -18.19 5.84 -10.66
N HIS A 23 -17.92 6.28 -11.88
CA HIS A 23 -17.17 5.51 -12.86
C HIS A 23 -15.85 6.21 -13.15
N TYR A 24 -14.76 5.68 -12.58
CA TYR A 24 -13.43 6.16 -12.86
C TYR A 24 -12.85 5.40 -14.05
N LYS A 25 -12.56 6.13 -15.13
CA LYS A 25 -11.95 5.56 -16.34
C LYS A 25 -10.45 5.42 -16.14
N MET A 26 -9.93 4.26 -16.50
CA MET A 26 -8.49 4.04 -16.52
C MET A 26 -7.83 4.84 -17.63
N SER A 27 -6.60 5.28 -17.40
CA SER A 27 -5.78 5.84 -18.47
C SER A 27 -5.18 4.74 -19.34
N PHE A 28 -4.70 5.11 -20.53
CA PHE A 28 -3.95 4.19 -21.38
C PHE A 28 -2.73 3.58 -20.68
N ILE A 29 -2.08 4.33 -19.78
CA ILE A 29 -0.91 3.83 -19.03
C ILE A 29 -1.35 2.79 -17.99
N ASP A 30 -2.47 3.06 -17.33
CA ASP A 30 -3.06 2.17 -16.32
C ASP A 30 -3.52 0.83 -16.94
N GLU A 31 -4.09 0.86 -18.15
CA GLU A 31 -4.49 -0.35 -18.90
C GLU A 31 -3.30 -1.24 -19.28
N LEU A 32 -2.13 -0.64 -19.54
CA LEU A 32 -0.90 -1.37 -19.85
C LEU A 32 -0.17 -1.87 -18.60
N ALA A 33 -0.60 -1.44 -17.41
CA ALA A 33 0.03 -1.88 -16.19
C ALA A 33 -0.12 -3.40 -16.04
N PRO A 34 0.95 -4.10 -15.62
CA PRO A 34 0.87 -5.54 -15.39
C PRO A 34 -0.12 -5.87 -14.27
N SER A 35 -0.75 -7.04 -14.36
CA SER A 35 -1.58 -7.58 -13.28
C SER A 35 -0.70 -8.07 -12.12
N MET A 36 -0.31 -7.13 -11.26
CA MET A 36 0.47 -7.36 -10.04
C MET A 36 0.07 -6.35 -8.96
N ASN A 37 0.64 -6.48 -7.77
CA ASN A 37 0.44 -5.53 -6.69
C ASN A 37 1.69 -4.66 -6.47
N VAL A 38 1.48 -3.38 -6.19
CA VAL A 38 2.51 -2.48 -5.64
C VAL A 38 2.39 -2.54 -4.12
N SER A 39 3.51 -2.79 -3.43
CA SER A 39 3.51 -2.99 -1.98
C SER A 39 4.59 -2.17 -1.28
N ALA A 40 4.31 -1.73 -0.05
CA ALA A 40 5.26 -1.09 0.84
C ALA A 40 5.07 -1.62 2.27
N VAL A 41 6.15 -1.73 3.03
CA VAL A 41 6.10 -1.99 4.49
C VAL A 41 6.86 -0.89 5.20
N LEU A 42 6.17 -0.16 6.07
CA LEU A 42 6.75 0.89 6.90
C LEU A 42 6.96 0.35 8.31
N PHE A 43 8.12 0.66 8.90
CA PHE A 43 8.48 0.22 10.24
C PHE A 43 8.54 1.42 11.17
N PHE A 44 7.74 1.39 12.24
CA PHE A 44 7.68 2.42 13.24
C PHE A 44 8.19 1.86 14.57
N SER A 45 9.26 2.48 15.08
CA SER A 45 9.74 2.20 16.43
C SER A 45 8.72 2.66 17.47
N VAL A 46 8.85 2.13 18.69
CA VAL A 46 8.00 2.52 19.81
C VAL A 46 8.04 4.03 20.00
N ASN A 47 6.90 4.68 19.82
CA ASN A 47 6.69 6.06 20.21
C ASN A 47 5.74 6.13 21.41
N HIS A 48 5.96 7.06 22.34
CA HIS A 48 5.13 7.21 23.55
C HIS A 48 3.66 7.61 23.25
N ASP A 49 3.36 7.87 21.98
CA ASP A 49 2.06 8.32 21.49
C ASP A 49 1.16 7.17 20.96
N HIS A 50 1.64 5.91 20.99
CA HIS A 50 0.82 4.74 20.69
C HIS A 50 -0.08 4.40 21.89
N GLY A 51 -1.02 5.29 22.20
CA GLY A 51 -2.09 5.03 23.15
C GLY A 51 -3.05 3.94 22.67
N PRO A 52 -4.00 3.49 23.51
CA PRO A 52 -4.96 2.42 23.19
C PRO A 52 -5.80 2.70 21.93
N ASN A 53 -5.86 3.95 21.48
CA ASN A 53 -6.64 4.39 20.32
C ASN A 53 -5.83 4.50 19.02
N PHE A 54 -4.55 4.09 19.00
CA PHE A 54 -3.69 4.20 17.81
C PHE A 54 -4.34 3.61 16.56
N THR A 55 -4.85 2.39 16.68
CA THR A 55 -5.48 1.67 15.58
C THR A 55 -6.75 2.36 15.08
N THR A 56 -7.59 2.83 16.00
CA THR A 56 -8.81 3.58 15.64
C THR A 56 -8.48 4.88 14.91
N ARG A 57 -7.41 5.59 15.30
CA ARG A 57 -6.95 6.79 14.57
C ARG A 57 -6.48 6.47 13.16
N LEU A 58 -5.79 5.34 12.97
CA LEU A 58 -5.39 4.89 11.63
C LEU A 58 -6.62 4.63 10.75
N GLU A 59 -7.63 3.94 11.26
CA GLU A 59 -8.88 3.69 10.53
C GLU A 59 -9.61 5.01 10.20
N GLN A 60 -9.81 5.89 11.18
CA GLN A 60 -10.52 7.18 10.99
C GLN A 60 -9.83 8.11 9.99
N SER A 61 -8.51 8.26 10.10
CA SER A 61 -7.73 9.04 9.14
C SER A 61 -7.73 8.41 7.75
N LEU A 62 -7.81 7.08 7.65
CA LEU A 62 -7.95 6.38 6.38
C LEU A 62 -9.32 6.66 5.73
N GLU A 63 -10.42 6.63 6.49
CA GLU A 63 -11.76 7.00 5.99
C GLU A 63 -11.77 8.41 5.38
N LYS A 64 -11.11 9.37 6.05
CA LYS A 64 -10.96 10.75 5.55
C LYS A 64 -10.11 10.81 4.29
N THR A 65 -8.98 10.13 4.29
CA THR A 65 -8.07 10.08 3.13
C THR A 65 -8.76 9.49 1.91
N LEU A 66 -9.55 8.43 2.09
CA LEU A 66 -10.30 7.78 1.02
C LEU A 66 -11.35 8.69 0.39
N THR A 67 -11.81 9.74 1.05
CA THR A 67 -12.67 10.74 0.40
C THR A 67 -11.97 11.41 -0.78
N ARG A 68 -10.65 11.68 -0.66
CA ARG A 68 -9.82 12.27 -1.72
C ARG A 68 -9.24 11.22 -2.68
N PHE A 69 -9.13 9.98 -2.23
CA PHE A 69 -8.62 8.82 -2.98
C PHE A 69 -9.73 7.79 -3.23
N TYR A 70 -10.94 8.29 -3.51
CA TYR A 70 -12.16 7.49 -3.59
C TYR A 70 -12.11 6.31 -4.58
N PRO A 71 -11.35 6.34 -5.70
CA PRO A 71 -11.25 5.16 -6.56
C PRO A 71 -10.66 3.95 -5.85
N LEU A 72 -9.78 4.14 -4.85
CA LEU A 72 -9.18 3.02 -4.10
C LEU A 72 -10.20 2.24 -3.26
N ALA A 73 -11.32 2.86 -2.89
CA ALA A 73 -12.41 2.22 -2.16
C ALA A 73 -13.43 1.51 -3.06
N GLY A 74 -13.19 1.49 -4.38
CA GLY A 74 -14.06 0.85 -5.38
C GLY A 74 -13.66 -0.58 -5.73
N ARG A 75 -14.21 -1.06 -6.85
CA ARG A 75 -13.90 -2.36 -7.46
C ARG A 75 -13.56 -2.19 -8.93
N TYR A 76 -12.63 -3.01 -9.43
CA TYR A 76 -12.37 -3.06 -10.86
C TYR A 76 -13.48 -3.83 -11.59
N VAL A 77 -13.88 -3.33 -12.75
CA VAL A 77 -14.91 -3.93 -13.60
C VAL A 77 -14.29 -4.28 -14.94
N ASP A 78 -14.00 -5.58 -15.13
CA ASP A 78 -13.34 -6.13 -16.32
C ASP A 78 -14.07 -5.76 -17.61
N GLU A 79 -15.42 -5.86 -17.62
CA GLU A 79 -16.22 -5.67 -18.84
C GLU A 79 -16.14 -4.25 -19.40
N THR A 80 -15.90 -3.27 -18.52
CA THR A 80 -15.88 -1.85 -18.89
C THR A 80 -14.49 -1.25 -18.84
N HIS A 81 -13.48 -1.97 -18.33
CA HIS A 81 -12.15 -1.43 -18.04
C HIS A 81 -12.21 -0.14 -17.20
N THR A 82 -13.11 -0.13 -16.21
CA THR A 82 -13.28 1.00 -15.29
C THR A 82 -13.24 0.55 -13.84
N ILE A 83 -13.12 1.52 -12.95
CA ILE A 83 -13.35 1.30 -11.52
C ILE A 83 -14.78 1.75 -11.20
N ASP A 84 -15.56 0.84 -10.63
CA ASP A 84 -16.80 1.17 -9.96
C ASP A 84 -16.46 1.74 -8.57
N CYS A 85 -16.47 3.07 -8.45
CA CYS A 85 -16.21 3.81 -7.22
C CYS A 85 -17.41 3.71 -6.29
N ASN A 86 -17.59 2.50 -5.73
CA ASN A 86 -18.80 2.08 -5.06
C ASN A 86 -18.79 2.16 -3.54
N ASP A 87 -17.71 2.70 -2.98
CA ASP A 87 -17.48 2.84 -1.56
C ASP A 87 -17.65 1.51 -0.80
N GLU A 88 -17.38 0.36 -1.44
CA GLU A 88 -17.32 -0.92 -0.73
C GLU A 88 -16.15 -0.94 0.26
N GLY A 89 -15.12 -0.13 0.02
CA GLY A 89 -14.04 0.12 0.96
C GLY A 89 -12.76 -0.65 0.66
N VAL A 90 -11.74 -0.36 1.46
CA VAL A 90 -10.41 -0.97 1.42
C VAL A 90 -10.27 -1.98 2.55
N GLU A 91 -9.50 -3.04 2.33
CA GLU A 91 -9.27 -4.03 3.39
C GLU A 91 -8.31 -3.47 4.45
N PHE A 92 -8.67 -3.57 5.73
CA PHE A 92 -7.81 -3.21 6.85
C PHE A 92 -7.73 -4.37 7.85
N THR A 93 -6.52 -4.87 8.09
CA THR A 93 -6.27 -6.01 8.97
C THR A 93 -5.40 -5.61 10.15
N HIS A 94 -5.85 -5.92 11.36
CA HIS A 94 -4.99 -5.87 12.54
C HIS A 94 -4.26 -7.18 12.73
N ALA A 95 -3.00 -7.08 13.09
CA ALA A 95 -2.21 -8.24 13.44
C ALA A 95 -1.33 -7.99 14.66
N LYS A 96 -0.92 -9.06 15.31
CA LYS A 96 0.06 -9.04 16.39
C LYS A 96 1.15 -10.06 16.14
N VAL A 97 2.35 -9.74 16.59
CA VAL A 97 3.48 -10.66 16.54
C VAL A 97 4.22 -10.65 17.87
N ASN A 98 4.45 -11.83 18.43
CA ASN A 98 5.13 -11.98 19.72
C ASN A 98 6.66 -12.02 19.58
N ILE A 99 7.20 -10.99 18.92
CA ILE A 99 8.65 -10.74 18.82
C ILE A 99 8.90 -9.23 18.97
N LYS A 100 10.12 -8.84 19.32
CA LYS A 100 10.55 -7.44 19.29
C LYS A 100 11.06 -7.07 17.89
N MET A 101 10.76 -5.84 17.49
CA MET A 101 11.17 -5.30 16.18
C MET A 101 12.71 -5.21 16.06
N GLN A 102 13.42 -4.83 17.12
CA GLN A 102 14.88 -4.68 17.08
C GLN A 102 15.63 -6.00 16.89
N ASP A 103 15.07 -7.10 17.39
CA ASP A 103 15.74 -8.41 17.39
C ASP A 103 15.81 -9.06 16.00
N ASN A 104 15.02 -8.60 15.03
CA ASN A 104 14.84 -9.29 13.75
C ASN A 104 14.84 -8.40 12.49
N ILE A 105 14.73 -7.08 12.62
CA ILE A 105 14.46 -6.18 11.47
C ILE A 105 15.68 -5.35 11.08
N LEU A 106 16.45 -4.87 12.07
CA LEU A 106 17.60 -3.99 11.86
C LEU A 106 18.89 -4.72 11.47
N ASP A 107 18.94 -6.05 11.65
CA ASP A 107 20.09 -6.89 11.31
C ASP A 107 19.85 -7.74 10.04
N THR A 108 18.82 -7.41 9.27
CA THR A 108 18.38 -8.22 8.13
C THR A 108 19.35 -8.12 6.97
N GLN A 109 20.31 -9.04 6.86
CA GLN A 109 20.95 -9.36 5.57
C GLN A 109 20.06 -10.28 4.72
N GLU A 110 19.13 -11.02 5.33
CA GLU A 110 18.28 -11.98 4.63
C GLU A 110 16.88 -12.00 5.25
N ASN A 111 15.87 -11.62 4.47
CA ASN A 111 14.58 -12.32 4.36
C ASN A 111 13.51 -11.40 3.73
N VAL A 112 13.44 -11.38 2.39
CA VAL A 112 12.23 -10.90 1.68
C VAL A 112 10.98 -11.60 2.22
N LYS A 113 11.10 -12.91 2.49
CA LYS A 113 10.09 -13.73 3.17
C LYS A 113 9.65 -13.17 4.52
N PHE A 114 10.52 -12.48 5.26
CA PHE A 114 10.17 -11.88 6.54
C PHE A 114 9.27 -10.66 6.34
N VAL A 115 9.59 -9.81 5.35
CA VAL A 115 8.77 -8.63 5.00
C VAL A 115 7.37 -9.04 4.52
N GLU A 116 7.25 -10.15 3.79
CA GLU A 116 5.96 -10.67 3.29
C GLU A 116 4.94 -10.96 4.41
N HIS A 117 5.39 -11.36 5.61
CA HIS A 117 4.48 -11.60 6.73
C HIS A 117 3.76 -10.32 7.22
N PHE A 118 4.33 -9.15 6.93
CA PHE A 118 3.77 -7.86 7.31
C PHE A 118 2.91 -7.24 6.20
N LEU A 119 2.80 -7.89 5.04
CA LEU A 119 1.91 -7.46 3.98
C LEU A 119 0.53 -8.12 4.11
N PRO A 120 -0.54 -7.42 3.68
CA PRO A 120 -1.84 -8.04 3.45
C PRO A 120 -1.76 -9.21 2.47
N SER A 121 -2.86 -9.94 2.29
CA SER A 121 -2.97 -10.92 1.20
C SER A 121 -2.80 -10.26 -0.17
N GLU A 122 -2.47 -11.03 -1.20
CA GLU A 122 -2.42 -10.50 -2.57
C GLU A 122 -3.81 -10.07 -3.02
N ILE A 123 -3.87 -8.94 -3.73
CA ILE A 123 -5.12 -8.41 -4.29
C ILE A 123 -5.30 -9.01 -5.68
N ARG A 124 -6.43 -9.67 -5.89
CA ARG A 124 -6.89 -10.25 -7.16
C ARG A 124 -7.98 -9.37 -7.77
N ASP A 125 -8.49 -9.76 -8.94
CA ASP A 125 -9.30 -8.86 -9.76
C ASP A 125 -10.63 -8.41 -9.12
N ALA A 126 -11.30 -9.27 -8.36
CA ALA A 126 -12.54 -8.94 -7.64
C ALA A 126 -12.31 -8.43 -6.20
N ASP A 127 -11.05 -8.35 -5.77
CA ASP A 127 -10.70 -7.95 -4.41
C ASP A 127 -10.68 -6.41 -4.26
N PRO A 128 -10.67 -5.89 -3.02
CA PRO A 128 -10.42 -4.47 -2.77
C PRO A 128 -9.14 -3.99 -3.47
N LEU A 129 -9.17 -2.80 -4.08
CA LEU A 129 -8.03 -2.24 -4.83
C LEU A 129 -6.85 -1.83 -3.95
N LEU A 130 -7.09 -1.71 -2.64
CA LEU A 130 -6.12 -1.42 -1.61
C LEU A 130 -6.40 -2.31 -0.39
N ALA A 131 -5.32 -2.83 0.19
CA ALA A 131 -5.33 -3.56 1.44
C ALA A 131 -4.22 -3.02 2.36
N VAL A 132 -4.49 -3.00 3.66
CA VAL A 132 -3.59 -2.51 4.69
C VAL A 132 -3.53 -3.51 5.83
N GLN A 133 -2.32 -3.74 6.36
CA GLN A 133 -2.09 -4.55 7.54
C GLN A 133 -1.28 -3.74 8.57
N ALA A 134 -1.87 -3.50 9.73
CA ALA A 134 -1.17 -2.93 10.88
C ALA A 134 -0.77 -4.06 11.84
N THR A 135 0.53 -4.34 11.95
CA THR A 135 1.04 -5.39 12.85
C THR A 135 1.74 -4.76 14.06
N VAL A 136 1.27 -5.08 15.26
CA VAL A 136 1.88 -4.62 16.52
C VAL A 136 2.84 -5.68 17.06
N PHE A 137 4.05 -5.27 17.39
CA PHE A 137 5.11 -6.10 17.97
C PHE A 137 4.99 -6.16 19.50
N GLU A 138 5.61 -7.17 20.12
CA GLU A 138 5.67 -7.31 21.58
C GLU A 138 6.26 -6.07 22.26
N CYS A 139 7.25 -5.44 21.63
CA CYS A 139 7.86 -4.21 22.15
C CYS A 139 6.98 -2.96 22.00
N GLY A 140 5.82 -3.05 21.33
CA GLY A 140 4.96 -1.91 21.00
C GLY A 140 5.33 -1.19 19.69
N GLY A 141 6.36 -1.66 18.98
CA GLY A 141 6.64 -1.19 17.62
C GLY A 141 5.53 -1.61 16.66
N VAL A 142 5.38 -0.91 15.54
CA VAL A 142 4.32 -1.16 14.57
C VAL A 142 4.89 -1.29 13.17
N THR A 143 4.41 -2.26 12.40
CA THR A 143 4.54 -2.21 10.94
C THR A 143 3.22 -1.86 10.28
N LEU A 144 3.33 -1.13 9.18
CA LEU A 144 2.22 -0.80 8.30
C LEU A 144 2.54 -1.35 6.91
N GLY A 145 1.96 -2.50 6.58
CA GLY A 145 1.99 -3.07 5.25
C GLY A 145 0.87 -2.51 4.41
N VAL A 146 1.19 -2.00 3.22
CA VAL A 146 0.22 -1.47 2.26
C VAL A 146 0.42 -2.21 0.95
N ARG A 147 -0.68 -2.66 0.35
CA ARG A 147 -0.70 -3.34 -0.94
C ARG A 147 -1.82 -2.77 -1.79
N ALA A 148 -1.51 -2.40 -3.03
CA ALA A 148 -2.47 -1.83 -3.97
C ALA A 148 -2.39 -2.53 -5.34
N ALA A 149 -3.49 -2.57 -6.07
CA ALA A 149 -3.52 -3.08 -7.43
C ALA A 149 -2.72 -2.15 -8.38
N HIS A 150 -1.72 -2.68 -9.08
CA HIS A 150 -0.85 -1.88 -9.95
C HIS A 150 -1.62 -1.25 -11.12
N LYS A 151 -2.78 -1.82 -11.47
CA LYS A 151 -3.70 -1.27 -12.49
C LYS A 151 -4.16 0.16 -12.19
N ILE A 152 -4.11 0.64 -10.96
CA ILE A 152 -4.51 2.02 -10.61
C ILE A 152 -3.46 2.78 -9.78
N VAL A 153 -2.49 2.07 -9.21
CA VAL A 153 -1.48 2.67 -8.33
C VAL A 153 -0.10 2.27 -8.81
N ASP A 154 0.71 3.23 -9.22
CA ASP A 154 2.16 3.09 -9.34
C ASP A 154 2.85 3.44 -8.00
N ALA A 155 4.18 3.27 -7.95
CA ALA A 155 4.94 3.58 -6.73
C ALA A 155 4.81 5.05 -6.29
N SER A 156 4.74 5.99 -7.23
CA SER A 156 4.60 7.41 -6.94
C SER A 156 3.23 7.73 -6.32
N THR A 157 2.18 7.14 -6.87
CA THR A 157 0.81 7.23 -6.39
C THR A 157 0.68 6.60 -5.00
N LEU A 158 1.30 5.44 -4.78
CA LEU A 158 1.32 4.79 -3.46
C LEU A 158 2.00 5.68 -2.41
N CYS A 159 3.16 6.25 -2.71
CA CYS A 159 3.85 7.18 -1.82
C CYS A 159 3.01 8.43 -1.54
N THR A 160 2.34 8.97 -2.57
CA THR A 160 1.45 10.13 -2.41
C THR A 160 0.29 9.80 -1.48
N PHE A 161 -0.37 8.66 -1.67
CA PHE A 161 -1.43 8.18 -0.80
C PHE A 161 -0.96 8.01 0.65
N ILE A 162 0.19 7.36 0.87
CA ILE A 162 0.76 7.15 2.21
C ILE A 162 1.08 8.50 2.89
N ASN A 163 1.67 9.45 2.17
CA ASN A 163 2.00 10.77 2.72
C ASN A 163 0.73 11.55 3.10
N GLU A 164 -0.29 11.53 2.24
CA GLU A 164 -1.57 12.18 2.49
C GLU A 164 -2.31 11.54 3.67
N TRP A 165 -2.25 10.21 3.77
CA TRP A 165 -2.81 9.50 4.91
C TRP A 165 -2.09 9.85 6.22
N ALA A 166 -0.76 9.87 6.20
CA ALA A 166 0.04 10.26 7.36
C ALA A 166 -0.25 11.71 7.80
N ALA A 167 -0.36 12.65 6.85
CA ALA A 167 -0.73 14.03 7.12
C ALA A 167 -2.13 14.12 7.75
N THR A 168 -3.12 13.44 7.16
CA THR A 168 -4.49 13.38 7.68
C THR A 168 -4.54 12.81 9.11
N ASN A 169 -3.75 11.77 9.39
CA ASN A 169 -3.65 11.19 10.73
C ASN A 169 -3.01 12.15 11.75
N GLN A 170 -2.05 12.98 11.32
CA GLN A 170 -1.49 14.04 12.17
C GLN A 170 -2.48 15.21 12.36
N GLU A 171 -3.29 15.51 11.36
CA GLU A 171 -4.32 16.54 11.46
C GLU A 171 -5.44 16.17 12.42
N GLU A 172 -5.82 14.89 12.52
CA GLU A 172 -6.71 14.46 13.60
C GLU A 172 -6.14 14.73 14.99
N ILE A 173 -4.81 14.75 15.12
CA ILE A 173 -4.12 15.09 16.36
C ILE A 173 -4.07 16.62 16.57
N ASN A 174 -3.91 17.40 15.50
CA ASN A 174 -3.59 18.84 15.57
C ASN A 174 -4.73 19.79 15.17
N GLY A 175 -5.86 19.30 14.64
CA GLY A 175 -7.06 20.08 14.30
C GLY A 175 -6.95 21.02 13.09
N HIS A 176 -6.04 20.76 12.15
CA HIS A 176 -5.85 21.56 10.94
C HIS A 176 -6.44 20.86 9.70
N GLU A 177 -6.92 21.58 8.69
CA GLU A 177 -7.43 21.01 7.43
C GLU A 177 -6.40 21.16 6.30
N PHE A 178 -5.93 20.06 5.73
CA PHE A 178 -5.00 20.07 4.58
C PHE A 178 -5.74 20.23 3.25
N THR A 179 -5.38 21.24 2.48
CA THR A 179 -5.98 21.59 1.18
C THR A 179 -5.18 21.09 -0.04
N GLY A 180 -4.39 20.04 0.10
CA GLY A 180 -3.62 19.49 -1.02
C GLY A 180 -4.52 18.97 -2.16
N PRO A 181 -4.01 18.91 -3.41
CA PRO A 181 -4.76 18.29 -4.49
C PRO A 181 -4.97 16.82 -4.13
N GLY A 182 -6.22 16.37 -3.99
CA GLY A 182 -6.52 14.94 -3.88
C GLY A 182 -6.10 14.18 -5.14
N PHE A 183 -6.65 12.98 -5.35
CA PHE A 183 -6.55 12.22 -6.60
C PHE A 183 -7.29 12.95 -7.75
N MET A 184 -6.94 14.22 -8.01
CA MET A 184 -7.70 15.17 -8.83
C MET A 184 -7.14 15.32 -10.24
N ILE A 185 -5.96 14.76 -10.54
CA ILE A 185 -5.50 14.65 -11.92
C ILE A 185 -6.12 13.37 -12.49
N ASN A 186 -7.23 13.53 -13.21
CA ASN A 186 -7.82 12.45 -13.97
C ASN A 186 -6.88 12.08 -15.13
N SER A 187 -5.98 11.11 -14.93
CA SER A 187 -4.99 10.66 -15.91
C SER A 187 -5.65 10.25 -17.23
N SER A 188 -6.86 9.70 -17.20
CA SER A 188 -7.62 9.32 -18.40
C SER A 188 -8.03 10.51 -19.27
N SER A 189 -8.07 11.73 -18.74
CA SER A 189 -8.30 12.94 -19.54
C SER A 189 -7.10 13.33 -20.38
N LEU A 190 -5.88 13.05 -19.89
CA LEU A 190 -4.61 13.32 -20.59
C LEU A 190 -4.22 12.15 -21.50
N PHE A 191 -4.45 10.92 -21.03
CA PHE A 191 -4.15 9.68 -21.73
C PHE A 191 -5.39 8.78 -21.74
N PRO A 192 -6.35 9.01 -22.65
CA PRO A 192 -7.59 8.24 -22.71
C PRO A 192 -7.31 6.75 -22.89
N GLY A 193 -7.91 5.93 -22.01
CA GLY A 193 -7.91 4.48 -22.13
C GLY A 193 -8.48 4.03 -23.48
N ARG A 194 -8.01 2.87 -23.96
CA ARG A 194 -8.43 2.25 -25.23
C ARG A 194 -8.99 0.85 -25.02
N SER A 195 -9.28 0.48 -23.77
CA SER A 195 -9.78 -0.84 -23.38
C SER A 195 -8.83 -1.98 -23.77
N PHE A 196 -7.52 -1.77 -23.56
CA PHE A 196 -6.56 -2.86 -23.71
C PHE A 196 -6.65 -3.87 -22.57
N SER A 197 -6.39 -5.13 -22.88
CA SER A 197 -6.15 -6.15 -21.86
C SER A 197 -4.80 -5.88 -21.19
N PRO A 198 -4.68 -6.12 -19.87
CA PRO A 198 -3.42 -6.01 -19.15
C PRO A 198 -2.33 -6.84 -19.82
N ILE A 199 -1.08 -6.34 -19.80
CA ILE A 199 0.05 -7.11 -20.31
C ILE A 199 0.21 -8.36 -19.42
N PRO A 200 0.12 -9.58 -19.98
CA PRO A 200 0.34 -10.79 -19.21
C PRO A 200 1.77 -10.79 -18.67
N LEU A 201 1.93 -10.79 -17.34
CA LEU A 201 3.22 -11.16 -16.77
C LEU A 201 3.40 -12.67 -16.89
N GLN A 202 4.57 -13.11 -17.31
CA GLN A 202 4.93 -14.51 -17.12
C GLN A 202 4.96 -14.81 -15.62
N PRO A 203 4.32 -15.89 -15.15
CA PRO A 203 4.42 -16.29 -13.75
C PRO A 203 5.90 -16.44 -13.41
N ILE A 204 6.41 -15.62 -12.50
CA ILE A 204 7.74 -15.81 -11.97
C ILE A 204 7.65 -17.10 -11.14
N SER A 205 8.39 -18.13 -11.55
CA SER A 205 8.40 -19.39 -10.80
C SER A 205 8.92 -19.16 -9.38
N ASP A 206 8.43 -19.90 -8.39
CA ASP A 206 8.94 -19.85 -7.01
C ASP A 206 10.47 -20.09 -6.96
N ASP A 207 10.99 -20.83 -7.94
CA ASP A 207 12.42 -21.12 -8.12
C ASP A 207 13.22 -19.88 -8.61
N ASP A 208 12.63 -19.03 -9.45
CA ASP A 208 13.22 -17.75 -9.88
C ASP A 208 13.23 -16.70 -8.75
N MET A 209 12.18 -16.66 -7.92
CA MET A 209 12.09 -15.75 -6.76
C MET A 209 13.12 -16.09 -5.66
N SER A 210 13.49 -17.37 -5.53
CA SER A 210 14.47 -17.81 -4.53
C SER A 210 15.92 -17.46 -4.86
N SER A 211 16.24 -17.21 -6.15
CA SER A 211 17.62 -17.21 -6.63
C SER A 211 18.14 -15.86 -7.19
N LYS A 212 17.27 -14.86 -7.43
CA LYS A 212 17.70 -13.57 -8.02
C LYS A 212 16.94 -12.34 -7.52
N TYR A 213 17.05 -12.00 -6.23
CA TYR A 213 16.69 -10.65 -5.78
C TYR A 213 17.94 -9.76 -5.69
N ILE A 214 17.87 -8.55 -6.25
CA ILE A 214 18.85 -7.49 -6.01
C ILE A 214 18.25 -6.58 -4.94
N ARG A 215 18.83 -6.58 -3.75
CA ARG A 215 18.44 -5.65 -2.70
C ARG A 215 19.30 -4.40 -2.78
N LYS A 216 18.64 -3.25 -2.79
CA LYS A 216 19.29 -1.96 -2.57
C LYS A 216 18.79 -1.40 -1.26
N VAL A 217 19.70 -1.24 -0.30
CA VAL A 217 19.40 -0.59 0.97
C VAL A 217 19.84 0.86 0.85
N PHE A 218 18.88 1.77 0.98
CA PHE A 218 19.13 3.19 1.04
C PHE A 218 19.00 3.62 2.51
N LYS A 219 20.10 4.13 3.08
CA LYS A 219 20.09 4.72 4.41
C LYS A 219 20.09 6.24 4.25
N PHE A 220 19.16 6.88 4.94
CA PHE A 220 19.04 8.34 4.97
C PHE A 220 19.42 8.81 6.38
N SER A 221 20.42 9.69 6.50
CA SER A 221 20.71 10.43 7.73
C SER A 221 19.90 11.73 7.76
N GLU A 222 19.81 12.37 8.93
CA GLU A 222 19.20 13.70 9.09
C GLU A 222 19.79 14.78 8.14
N THR A 223 21.00 14.56 7.63
CA THR A 223 21.69 15.45 6.69
C THR A 223 21.44 15.12 5.21
N CYS A 224 20.53 14.18 4.89
CA CYS A 224 20.16 13.80 3.52
C CYS A 224 21.34 13.33 2.64
N ASN A 225 22.38 12.75 3.25
CA ASN A 225 23.43 12.07 2.51
C ASN A 225 22.97 10.65 2.17
N ILE A 226 22.99 10.30 0.87
CA ILE A 226 22.64 8.95 0.40
C ILE A 226 23.88 8.06 0.46
N GLU A 227 23.91 7.15 1.42
CA GLU A 227 24.88 6.05 1.41
C GLU A 227 24.23 4.84 0.73
N ASN A 228 24.75 4.48 -0.46
CA ASN A 228 24.28 3.32 -1.21
C ASN A 228 25.06 2.07 -0.80
N LYS A 229 24.35 1.03 -0.36
CA LYS A 229 24.90 -0.34 -0.25
C LYS A 229 24.14 -1.26 -1.19
N ILE A 230 24.83 -1.80 -2.20
CA ILE A 230 24.29 -2.83 -3.09
C ILE A 230 24.79 -4.17 -2.57
N GLU A 231 23.87 -5.06 -2.19
CA GLU A 231 24.19 -6.42 -1.77
C GLU A 231 23.34 -7.38 -2.62
N GLY A 232 24.00 -8.34 -3.28
CA GLY A 232 23.33 -9.35 -4.11
C GLY A 232 24.28 -10.48 -4.50
N ASN A 233 23.73 -11.70 -4.62
CA ASN A 233 24.46 -12.84 -5.16
C ASN A 233 24.43 -12.79 -6.68
N TYR A 234 25.60 -12.57 -7.29
CA TYR A 234 25.75 -12.50 -8.75
C TYR A 234 25.83 -13.90 -9.35
N GLY A 235 24.72 -14.41 -9.86
CA GLY A 235 24.66 -15.64 -10.64
C GLY A 235 24.15 -15.35 -12.05
N TRP A 236 25.04 -14.97 -12.97
CA TRP A 236 24.73 -15.01 -14.41
C TRP A 236 24.93 -16.45 -14.89
N LYS A 237 23.85 -17.10 -15.34
CA LYS A 237 23.96 -18.26 -16.23
C LYS A 237 23.51 -17.82 -17.61
N TYR A 238 24.43 -17.90 -18.57
CA TYR A 238 24.20 -17.74 -20.01
C TYR A 238 23.27 -18.81 -20.53
#